data_AF-A0A7T8TIV9-F1
#
_entry.id   AF-A0A7T8TIV9-F1
#
_cell.length_a   1.000
_cell.length_b   1.000
_cell.length_c   1.000
_cell.angle_alpha   90.00
_cell.angle_beta   90.00
_cell.angle_gamma   90.00
#
_symmetry.space_group_name_H-M   'P 1'
#
loop_
_entity.id
_entity.type
_entity.pdbx_description
1 polymer ?
#
loop_
_entity_poly.entity_id
_entity_poly.type
_entity_poly.pdbx_seq_one_letter_code
_entity_poly.pdbx_strand_id
1 'polypeptide(L)'
;MLKAIPDLRVVNPWEGELRIVQSWDKVRIHLKTQSSHSDSVTASIIHDEGIGYQLLYNYRNQPKTGEEHLTSHVGFAEFRFDDGLKSAEGHYFNGQGRATYGTMTITRIDNV
;
A
#
# COMPACT_ATOMS: atom_id res chain seq x y z
N MET A 1 -11.36 -0.24 27.60
CA MET A 1 -10.76 -1.58 27.46
C MET A 1 -11.55 -2.31 26.38
N LEU A 2 -10.96 -2.52 25.19
CA LEU A 2 -11.55 -3.31 24.11
C LEU A 2 -10.43 -4.20 23.56
N LYS A 3 -10.72 -5.49 23.41
CA LYS A 3 -9.82 -6.50 22.86
C LYS A 3 -10.32 -6.82 21.46
N ALA A 4 -9.58 -6.41 20.44
CA ALA A 4 -9.77 -6.92 19.09
C ALA A 4 -8.85 -8.13 18.91
N ILE A 5 -9.44 -9.29 18.59
CA ILE A 5 -8.70 -10.45 18.10
C ILE A 5 -9.03 -10.52 16.61
N PRO A 6 -8.10 -10.22 15.69
CA PRO A 6 -8.31 -10.53 14.29
C PRO A 6 -7.82 -11.95 14.01
N ASP A 7 -8.75 -12.77 13.52
CA ASP A 7 -8.47 -13.97 12.74
C ASP A 7 -7.72 -13.57 11.47
N LEU A 8 -6.53 -14.13 11.22
CA LEU A 8 -5.76 -13.87 9.99
C LEU A 8 -5.06 -15.13 9.50
N ARG A 9 -5.84 -16.08 8.96
CA ARG A 9 -5.32 -16.84 7.82
C ARG A 9 -5.04 -15.86 6.68
N VAL A 10 -3.77 -15.71 6.30
CA VAL A 10 -3.39 -14.92 5.11
C VAL A 10 -3.96 -15.64 3.88
N VAL A 11 -5.08 -15.14 3.37
CA VAL A 11 -5.72 -15.66 2.16
C VAL A 11 -5.00 -15.02 0.97
N ASN A 12 -4.02 -15.73 0.41
CA ASN A 12 -3.15 -15.36 -0.72
C ASN A 12 -2.00 -14.41 -0.37
N PRO A 13 -0.85 -14.94 0.10
CA PRO A 13 0.35 -14.14 0.28
C PRO A 13 0.85 -13.66 -1.09
N TRP A 14 1.29 -12.40 -1.14
CA TRP A 14 1.99 -11.82 -2.28
C TRP A 14 3.07 -10.88 -1.76
N GLU A 15 4.08 -10.64 -2.60
CA GLU A 15 5.19 -9.76 -2.30
C GLU A 15 5.34 -8.70 -3.40
N GLY A 16 5.92 -7.56 -3.04
CA GLY A 16 6.15 -6.46 -3.97
C GLY A 16 7.08 -5.39 -3.42
N GLU A 17 7.55 -4.53 -4.32
CA GLU A 17 8.37 -3.36 -4.00
C GLU A 17 7.49 -2.10 -4.03
N LEU A 18 7.44 -1.40 -2.90
CA LEU A 18 6.76 -0.11 -2.78
C LEU A 18 7.81 1.01 -2.77
N ARG A 19 7.82 1.83 -3.83
CA ARG A 19 8.67 3.02 -3.93
C ARG A 19 7.87 4.27 -3.59
N ILE A 20 8.33 5.00 -2.57
CA ILE A 20 7.78 6.29 -2.14
C ILE A 20 8.73 7.38 -2.63
N VAL A 21 8.24 8.28 -3.48
CA VAL A 21 9.00 9.42 -4.01
C VAL A 21 8.33 10.71 -3.55
N GLN A 22 9.10 11.57 -2.89
CA GLN A 22 8.63 12.86 -2.39
C GLN A 22 9.49 13.99 -2.97
N SER A 23 8.83 15.04 -3.48
CA SER A 23 9.42 16.38 -3.65
C SER A 23 8.69 17.37 -2.76
N TRP A 24 9.06 18.64 -2.84
CA TRP A 24 8.46 19.71 -2.04
C TRP A 24 6.95 19.88 -2.28
N ASP A 25 6.45 19.53 -3.48
CA ASP A 25 5.07 19.72 -3.93
C ASP A 25 4.30 18.43 -4.25
N LYS A 26 4.97 17.27 -4.23
CA LYS A 26 4.32 16.00 -4.62
C LYS A 26 4.80 14.81 -3.82
N VAL A 27 3.87 13.88 -3.64
CA VAL A 27 4.14 12.50 -3.20
C VAL A 27 3.66 11.57 -4.29
N ARG A 28 4.49 10.60 -4.67
CA ARG A 28 4.20 9.57 -5.68
C ARG A 28 4.53 8.20 -5.10
N ILE A 29 3.59 7.27 -5.27
CA ILE A 29 3.73 5.89 -4.82
C ILE A 29 3.68 4.99 -6.04
N HIS A 30 4.66 4.10 -6.14
CA HIS A 30 4.76 3.07 -7.17
C HIS A 30 4.86 1.71 -6.48
N LEU A 31 3.85 0.85 -6.67
CA LEU A 31 3.89 -0.54 -6.19
C LEU A 31 4.11 -1.46 -7.37
N LYS A 32 5.08 -2.36 -7.26
CA LYS A 32 5.34 -3.40 -8.26
C LYS A 32 5.28 -4.77 -7.60
N THR A 33 4.45 -5.65 -8.13
CA THR A 33 4.36 -7.05 -7.71
C THR A 33 4.88 -7.97 -8.82
N GLN A 34 4.78 -9.28 -8.62
CA GLN A 34 5.12 -10.25 -9.66
C GLN A 34 4.21 -10.15 -10.89
N SER A 35 2.90 -9.94 -10.70
CA SER A 35 1.90 -10.01 -11.78
C SER A 35 1.30 -8.65 -12.18
N SER A 36 1.48 -7.61 -11.37
CA SER A 36 0.93 -6.28 -11.65
C SER A 36 1.83 -5.15 -11.17
N HIS A 37 1.41 -3.92 -11.47
CA HIS A 37 1.93 -2.71 -10.85
C HIS A 37 0.80 -1.72 -10.61
N SER A 38 1.01 -0.77 -9.71
CA SER A 38 0.09 0.34 -9.51
C SER A 38 0.82 1.64 -9.25
N ASP A 39 0.19 2.72 -9.71
CA ASP A 39 0.66 4.09 -9.55
C ASP A 39 -0.36 4.89 -8.74
N SER A 40 0.13 5.73 -7.84
CA SER A 40 -0.72 6.67 -7.11
C SER A 40 -1.37 7.68 -8.05
N VAL A 41 -2.68 7.86 -7.92
CA VAL A 41 -3.43 8.98 -8.51
C VAL A 41 -3.25 10.23 -7.63
N THR A 42 -3.33 10.04 -6.31
CA THR A 42 -3.04 11.06 -5.29
C THR A 42 -2.44 10.37 -4.07
N ALA A 43 -1.55 11.06 -3.37
CA ALA A 43 -0.90 10.57 -2.18
C ALA A 43 -0.59 11.72 -1.21
N SER A 44 -0.67 11.42 0.09
CA SER A 44 -0.38 12.35 1.16
C SER A 44 0.43 11.66 2.26
N ILE A 45 1.38 12.38 2.84
CA ILE A 45 2.06 11.99 4.07
C ILE A 45 1.57 12.94 5.16
N ILE A 46 1.06 12.39 6.26
CA ILE A 46 0.58 13.12 7.42
C ILE A 46 1.47 12.76 8.60
N HIS A 47 1.84 13.75 9.41
CA HIS A 47 2.54 13.54 10.67
C HIS A 47 1.73 14.17 11.80
N ASP A 48 1.45 13.39 12.83
CA ASP A 48 0.83 13.82 14.08
C ASP A 48 1.73 13.39 15.24
N GLU A 49 2.06 14.32 16.14
CA GLU A 49 3.04 14.10 17.20
C GLU A 49 2.68 12.97 18.17
N GLY A 50 1.41 12.63 18.32
CA GLY A 50 0.95 11.52 19.18
C GLY A 50 0.72 10.20 18.44
N ILE A 51 0.77 10.21 17.10
CA ILE A 51 0.39 9.09 16.25
C ILE A 51 1.55 8.59 15.39
N GLY A 52 2.44 9.48 14.97
CA GLY A 52 3.52 9.22 14.03
C GLY A 52 3.15 9.52 12.58
N TYR A 53 3.90 8.94 11.65
CA TYR A 53 3.70 9.16 10.21
C TYR A 53 2.65 8.22 9.63
N GLN A 54 1.79 8.78 8.79
CA GLN A 54 0.81 8.05 7.98
C GLN A 54 1.00 8.37 6.50
N LEU A 55 0.95 7.34 5.66
CA LEU A 55 0.88 7.47 4.21
C LEU A 55 -0.50 7.03 3.75
N LEU A 56 -1.19 7.87 2.98
CA LEU A 56 -2.50 7.59 2.41
C LEU A 56 -2.43 7.84 0.91
N TYR A 57 -2.89 6.89 0.10
CA TYR A 57 -2.89 7.09 -1.36
C TYR A 57 -4.01 6.33 -2.06
N ASN A 58 -4.53 6.93 -3.12
CA ASN A 58 -5.35 6.25 -4.11
C ASN A 58 -4.46 5.79 -5.26
N TYR A 59 -4.74 4.63 -5.84
CA TYR A 59 -3.96 4.08 -6.93
C TYR A 59 -4.83 3.52 -8.06
N ARG A 60 -4.20 3.38 -9.22
CA ARG A 60 -4.71 2.60 -10.35
C ARG A 60 -3.78 1.42 -10.58
N ASN A 61 -4.31 0.21 -10.52
CA ASN A 61 -3.55 -1.02 -10.82
C ASN A 61 -3.68 -1.38 -12.29
N GLN A 62 -2.56 -1.79 -12.89
CA GLN A 62 -2.46 -2.32 -14.22
C GLN A 62 -1.78 -3.71 -14.17
N PRO A 63 -2.45 -4.77 -14.69
CA PRO A 63 -1.80 -6.06 -14.92
C PRO A 63 -0.58 -5.94 -15.84
N LYS A 64 0.37 -6.86 -15.73
CA LYS A 64 1.46 -6.97 -16.71
C LYS A 64 0.98 -7.58 -18.02
N THR A 65 1.73 -7.37 -19.10
CA THR A 65 1.52 -8.03 -20.39
C THR A 65 1.52 -9.55 -20.21
N GLY A 66 0.52 -10.25 -20.77
CA GLY A 66 0.29 -11.69 -20.56
C GLY A 66 -0.57 -12.04 -19.35
N GLU A 67 -0.88 -11.07 -18.48
CA GLU A 67 -1.80 -11.22 -17.34
C GLU A 67 -3.15 -10.52 -17.63
N GLU A 68 -3.54 -10.38 -18.90
CA GLU A 68 -4.74 -9.61 -19.31
C GLU A 68 -6.06 -10.17 -18.76
N HIS A 69 -6.05 -11.41 -18.27
CA HIS A 69 -7.18 -12.00 -17.55
C HIS A 69 -7.45 -11.33 -16.19
N LEU A 70 -6.49 -10.56 -15.66
CA LEU A 70 -6.67 -9.76 -14.45
C LEU A 70 -7.34 -8.42 -14.80
N THR A 71 -8.40 -8.07 -14.07
CA THR A 71 -9.09 -6.79 -14.28
C THR A 71 -8.31 -5.65 -13.62
N SER A 72 -8.04 -4.60 -14.40
CA SER A 72 -7.56 -3.32 -13.87
C SER A 72 -8.57 -2.78 -12.84
N HIS A 73 -8.08 -2.23 -11.75
CA HIS A 73 -8.92 -1.70 -10.67
C HIS A 73 -8.30 -0.45 -10.08
N VAL A 74 -9.10 0.30 -9.33
CA VAL A 74 -8.63 1.42 -8.53
C VAL A 74 -8.73 1.04 -7.07
N GLY A 75 -7.92 1.64 -6.23
CA GLY A 75 -7.98 1.34 -4.81
C GLY A 75 -7.44 2.46 -3.96
N PHE A 76 -7.55 2.24 -2.66
CA PHE A 76 -7.02 3.08 -1.63
C PHE A 76 -6.14 2.24 -0.71
N ALA A 77 -5.04 2.82 -0.23
CA ALA A 77 -4.21 2.21 0.79
C ALA A 77 -3.77 3.25 1.82
N GLU A 78 -3.68 2.80 3.05
CA GLU A 78 -3.19 3.57 4.20
C GLU A 78 -2.13 2.74 4.91
N PHE A 79 -1.03 3.39 5.28
CA PHE A 79 0.07 2.83 6.06
C PHE A 79 0.37 3.71 7.25
N ARG A 80 0.66 3.09 8.39
CA ARG A 80 1.19 3.76 9.58
C ARG A 80 2.60 3.25 9.86
N PHE A 81 3.55 4.18 9.89
CA PHE A 81 4.95 3.87 10.11
C PHE A 81 5.23 3.67 11.59
N ASP A 82 6.22 2.81 11.88
CA ASP A 82 6.85 2.76 13.19
C ASP A 82 7.65 4.05 13.47
N ASP A 83 7.96 4.29 14.75
CA ASP A 83 8.74 5.45 15.19
C ASP A 83 10.13 5.51 14.54
N GLY A 84 10.67 4.34 14.14
CA GLY A 84 11.97 4.22 13.49
C GLY A 84 11.96 4.51 11.98
N LEU A 85 10.78 4.68 11.37
CA LEU A 85 10.58 4.79 9.92
C LEU A 85 11.25 3.64 9.13
N LYS A 86 11.27 2.45 9.71
CA LYS A 86 11.85 1.23 9.13
C LYS A 86 10.80 0.23 8.68
N SER A 87 9.61 0.28 9.28
CA SER A 87 8.48 -0.55 8.87
C SER A 87 7.17 0.21 8.93
N ALA A 88 6.16 -0.31 8.26
CA ALA A 88 4.80 0.18 8.39
C ALA A 88 3.80 -0.96 8.21
N GLU A 89 2.68 -0.85 8.91
CA GLU A 89 1.52 -1.71 8.73
C GLU A 89 0.40 -0.90 8.09
N GLY A 90 -0.37 -1.55 7.23
CA GLY A 90 -1.38 -0.87 6.46
C GLY A 90 -2.53 -1.76 6.02
N HIS A 91 -3.56 -1.09 5.51
CA HIS A 91 -4.73 -1.71 4.92
C HIS A 91 -4.90 -1.19 3.50
N TYR A 92 -5.48 -2.02 2.64
CA TYR A 92 -5.91 -1.60 1.32
C TYR A 92 -7.33 -2.04 1.04
N PHE A 93 -7.97 -1.28 0.16
CA PHE A 93 -9.25 -1.61 -0.44
C PHE A 93 -9.15 -1.44 -1.96
N ASN A 94 -9.56 -2.47 -2.69
CA ASN A 94 -9.75 -2.46 -4.13
C ASN A 94 -11.23 -2.16 -4.42
N GLY A 95 -11.46 -1.23 -5.33
CA GLY A 95 -12.77 -0.86 -5.88
C GLY A 95 -12.77 -0.91 -7.40
N GLN A 96 -13.95 -0.74 -8.01
CA GLN A 96 -14.20 -0.83 -9.46
C GLN A 96 -13.50 -2.00 -10.16
N GLY A 97 -14.18 -3.16 -10.19
CA GLY A 97 -13.72 -4.36 -10.90
C GLY A 97 -13.28 -5.51 -9.99
N ARG A 98 -12.87 -5.21 -8.75
CA ARG A 98 -12.54 -6.23 -7.73
C ARG A 98 -12.75 -5.69 -6.32
N ALA A 99 -13.87 -6.02 -5.68
CA ALA A 99 -14.17 -5.58 -4.31
C ALA A 99 -13.46 -6.49 -3.28
N THR A 100 -12.21 -6.18 -2.98
CA THR A 100 -11.39 -6.94 -2.02
C THR A 100 -10.65 -5.98 -1.10
N TYR A 101 -10.35 -6.41 0.12
CA TYR A 101 -9.52 -5.66 1.06
C TYR A 101 -8.53 -6.60 1.74
N GLY A 102 -7.51 -6.02 2.37
CA GLY A 102 -6.53 -6.79 3.10
C GLY A 102 -5.57 -5.92 3.89
N THR A 103 -4.63 -6.60 4.55
CA THR A 103 -3.51 -5.98 5.25
C THR A 103 -2.24 -6.09 4.42
N MET A 104 -1.32 -5.18 4.67
CA MET A 104 0.05 -5.19 4.14
C MET A 104 1.00 -4.80 5.25
N THR A 105 2.19 -5.39 5.23
CA THR A 105 3.33 -4.95 6.03
C THR A 105 4.45 -4.61 5.06
N ILE A 106 5.08 -3.46 5.25
CA ILE A 106 6.24 -3.05 4.46
C ILE A 106 7.45 -2.86 5.37
N THR A 107 8.61 -3.19 4.84
CA THR A 107 9.90 -2.97 5.50
C THR A 107 10.80 -2.23 4.54
N ARG A 108 11.52 -1.24 5.05
CA ARG A 108 12.46 -0.44 4.27
C ARG A 108 13.59 -1.34 3.75
N ILE A 109 13.77 -1.34 2.44
CA ILE A 109 14.95 -1.91 1.79
C ILE A 109 16.00 -0.80 1.82
N ASP A 110 17.07 -0.97 2.58
CA ASP A 110 18.18 -0.03 2.55
C ASP A 110 18.86 -0.17 1.18
N ASN A 111 18.88 0.92 0.40
CA ASN A 111 19.61 0.95 -0.86
C ASN A 111 21.11 0.92 -0.52
N VAL A 112 21.79 -0.16 -0.91
CA VAL A 112 23.26 -0.24 -0.97
C VAL A 112 23.74 0.50 -2.21
#